data_AF-A0A8J9VDK9-F1
#
_entry.id   AF-A0A8J9VDK9-F1
#
_cell.length_a   1.000
_cell.length_b   1.000
_cell.length_c   1.000
_cell.angle_alpha   90.00
_cell.angle_beta   90.00
_cell.angle_gamma   90.00
#
_symmetry.space_group_name_H-M   'P 1'
#
loop_
_entity.id
_entity.type
_entity.pdbx_description
1 polymer ?
#
loop_
_entity_poly.entity_id
_entity_poly.type
_entity_poly.pdbx_seq_one_letter_code
_entity_poly.pdbx_strand_id
1 'polypeptide(L)'
;MEAQSEDTPKPSLPLILISAYDLASANALISEITNNSIKNTKETSKESHGCVWQIVNKYYQVDVELYPVADSDTLPPSLTERLEAHIIYITDDEEGDLGAERAEQRWARAGAAVGAAGVRLAVAAGARAAPALAAWARRRRYEPVALREAAGDDDARADACGAERARAALHAHTWRGLRRIDAPARSFLPLDPSGATSSDEEYEGEWDGEEGGEWEVEVERAEAFAEALGALGGARAAAARLPAAERRRRAERLVRAFCRALGADLHAL
;
A
#
# COMPACT_ATOMS: atom_id res chain seq x y z
N MET A 1 49.80 -1.63 -3.83
CA MET A 1 48.55 -0.85 -3.78
C MET A 1 47.50 -1.69 -4.48
N GLU A 2 46.88 -2.60 -3.74
CA GLU A 2 45.79 -3.43 -4.26
C GLU A 2 44.47 -2.77 -3.86
N ALA A 3 43.58 -2.65 -4.84
CA ALA A 3 42.31 -1.97 -4.74
C ALA A 3 41.43 -2.60 -3.66
N GLN A 4 41.06 -1.81 -2.65
CA GLN A 4 39.99 -2.16 -1.74
C GLN A 4 38.69 -2.04 -2.54
N SER A 5 38.10 -3.18 -2.88
CA SER A 5 36.71 -3.25 -3.33
C SER A 5 35.83 -2.72 -2.21
N GLU A 6 35.24 -1.54 -2.42
CA GLU A 6 34.17 -0.98 -1.59
C GLU A 6 33.00 -1.97 -1.60
N ASP A 7 32.90 -2.76 -0.52
CA ASP A 7 31.75 -3.60 -0.22
C ASP A 7 30.62 -2.69 0.24
N THR A 8 29.98 -2.01 -0.72
CA THR A 8 28.75 -1.27 -0.43
C THR A 8 27.71 -2.28 0.05
N PRO A 9 27.16 -2.14 1.27
CA PRO A 9 26.18 -3.09 1.78
C PRO A 9 24.99 -3.11 0.81
N LYS A 10 24.74 -4.26 0.19
CA LYS A 10 23.57 -4.46 -0.66
C LYS A 10 22.34 -4.00 0.12
N PRO A 11 21.51 -3.08 -0.42
CA PRO A 11 20.31 -2.65 0.26
C PRO A 11 19.43 -3.88 0.51
N SER A 12 19.12 -4.11 1.79
CA SER A 12 18.33 -5.26 2.18
C SER A 12 16.88 -5.06 1.73
N LEU A 13 16.32 -6.07 1.06
CA LEU A 13 14.96 -5.97 0.54
C LEU A 13 13.94 -5.95 1.69
N PRO A 14 12.83 -5.19 1.55
CA PRO A 14 11.71 -5.27 2.47
C PRO A 14 11.10 -6.67 2.45
N LEU A 15 10.63 -7.13 3.61
CA LEU A 15 10.21 -8.50 3.84
C LEU A 15 8.70 -8.62 4.04
N ILE A 16 8.12 -9.61 3.37
CA ILE A 16 6.77 -10.12 3.60
C ILE A 16 6.91 -11.50 4.25
N LEU A 17 6.45 -11.62 5.49
CA LEU A 17 6.37 -12.90 6.18
C LEU A 17 5.04 -13.57 5.86
N ILE A 18 5.07 -14.83 5.43
CA ILE A 18 3.87 -15.64 5.19
C ILE A 18 3.90 -16.83 6.16
N SER A 19 3.05 -16.79 7.19
CA SER A 19 2.94 -17.86 8.18
C SER A 19 1.77 -18.78 7.84
N ALA A 20 2.03 -20.07 7.66
CA ALA A 20 1.02 -21.09 7.36
C ALA A 20 1.29 -22.38 8.14
N TYR A 21 0.40 -23.36 8.01
CA TYR A 21 0.56 -24.68 8.62
C TYR A 21 1.84 -25.37 8.13
N ASP A 22 2.02 -25.42 6.82
CA ASP A 22 3.19 -25.98 6.15
C ASP A 22 3.70 -25.06 5.02
N LEU A 23 4.91 -25.35 4.53
CA LEU A 23 5.52 -24.60 3.43
C LEU A 23 4.75 -24.77 2.11
N ALA A 24 4.04 -25.88 1.91
CA ALA A 24 3.27 -26.11 0.69
C ALA A 24 2.09 -25.14 0.59
N SER A 25 1.37 -24.95 1.70
CA SER A 25 0.26 -24.03 1.88
C SER A 25 0.72 -22.57 1.75
N ALA A 26 1.85 -22.23 2.37
CA ALA A 26 2.44 -20.90 2.22
C ALA A 26 2.81 -20.62 0.74
N ASN A 27 3.45 -21.57 0.06
CA ASN A 27 3.83 -21.44 -1.35
C ASN A 27 2.63 -21.41 -2.30
N ALA A 28 1.57 -22.14 -1.99
CA ALA A 28 0.31 -22.07 -2.74
C ALA A 28 -0.28 -20.65 -2.65
N LEU A 29 -0.37 -20.09 -1.45
CA LEU A 29 -0.84 -18.70 -1.25
C LEU A 29 0.06 -17.68 -1.95
N ILE A 30 1.38 -17.85 -1.87
CA ILE A 30 2.35 -16.99 -2.57
C ILE A 30 2.09 -17.04 -4.08
N SER A 31 1.90 -18.23 -4.65
CA SER A 31 1.64 -18.42 -6.08
C SER A 31 0.35 -17.70 -6.51
N GLU A 32 -0.68 -17.76 -5.67
CA GLU A 32 -1.97 -17.10 -5.88
C GLU A 32 -1.87 -15.57 -5.80
N ILE A 33 -1.22 -15.03 -4.76
CA ILE A 33 -1.05 -13.58 -4.57
C ILE A 33 -0.15 -12.97 -5.66
N THR A 34 0.83 -13.72 -6.16
CA THR A 34 1.80 -13.21 -7.14
C THR A 34 1.41 -13.48 -8.59
N ASN A 35 0.31 -14.19 -8.86
CA ASN A 35 0.00 -14.76 -10.19
C ASN A 35 1.22 -15.45 -10.84
N ASN A 36 2.00 -16.18 -10.03
CA ASN A 36 3.24 -16.85 -10.46
C ASN A 36 4.33 -15.92 -11.03
N SER A 37 4.24 -14.61 -10.82
CA SER A 37 5.21 -13.61 -11.30
C SER A 37 6.39 -13.46 -10.33
N ILE A 38 7.08 -14.56 -10.03
CA ILE A 38 8.20 -14.58 -9.08
C ILE A 38 9.52 -14.59 -9.85
N LYS A 39 10.45 -13.69 -9.47
CA LYS A 39 11.84 -13.78 -9.93
C LYS A 39 12.53 -14.86 -9.10
N ASN A 40 12.67 -16.05 -9.66
CA ASN A 40 13.51 -17.06 -9.03
C ASN A 40 14.96 -16.56 -9.05
N THR A 41 15.47 -16.16 -7.89
CA THR A 41 16.89 -15.88 -7.69
C THR A 41 17.63 -17.21 -7.77
N LYS A 42 17.86 -17.69 -9.00
CA LYS A 42 18.89 -18.70 -9.24
C LYS A 42 20.20 -18.05 -8.80
N GLU A 43 20.94 -18.77 -7.95
CA GLU A 43 22.31 -18.45 -7.50
C GLU A 43 22.47 -17.56 -6.27
N THR A 44 21.95 -17.94 -5.09
CA THR A 44 22.79 -17.93 -3.87
C THR A 44 22.21 -18.82 -2.76
N SER A 45 23.01 -19.81 -2.35
CA SER A 45 22.90 -20.68 -1.15
C SER A 45 21.62 -21.51 -0.93
N LYS A 46 21.83 -22.79 -0.61
CA LYS A 46 20.82 -23.81 -0.24
C LYS A 46 20.01 -23.50 1.04
N GLU A 47 20.03 -22.27 1.53
CA GLU A 47 19.45 -21.84 2.82
C GLU A 47 18.49 -20.65 2.68
N SER A 48 18.32 -20.12 1.47
CA SER A 48 17.43 -19.00 1.21
C SER A 48 16.02 -19.52 0.94
N HIS A 49 15.22 -19.71 2.01
CA HIS A 49 13.82 -20.14 1.91
C HIS A 49 12.89 -19.06 1.30
N GLY A 50 13.41 -17.88 0.96
CA GLY A 50 12.62 -16.77 0.40
C GLY A 50 12.70 -16.66 -1.13
N CYS A 51 11.66 -16.09 -1.73
CA CYS A 51 11.63 -15.74 -3.15
C CYS A 51 11.42 -14.24 -3.34
N VAL A 52 11.87 -13.67 -4.46
CA VAL A 52 11.75 -12.23 -4.72
C VAL A 52 10.56 -11.98 -5.63
N TRP A 53 9.65 -11.14 -5.16
CA TRP A 53 8.52 -10.66 -5.93
C TRP A 53 8.70 -9.20 -6.29
N GLN A 54 8.49 -8.87 -7.56
CA GLN A 54 8.52 -7.49 -8.01
C GLN A 54 7.09 -6.93 -8.01
N ILE A 55 6.80 -6.02 -7.09
CA ILE A 55 5.56 -5.27 -7.08
C ILE A 55 5.71 -4.10 -8.05
N VAL A 56 4.90 -4.10 -9.10
CA VAL A 56 4.83 -3.03 -10.10
C VAL A 56 3.40 -2.50 -10.16
N ASN A 57 3.21 -1.21 -9.94
CA ASN A 57 1.93 -0.54 -10.14
C ASN A 57 2.12 0.72 -11.01
N LYS A 58 1.05 1.50 -11.22
CA LYS A 58 1.09 2.72 -12.04
C LYS A 58 2.08 3.78 -11.52
N TYR A 59 2.43 3.74 -10.23
CA TYR A 59 3.15 4.80 -9.54
C TYR A 59 4.59 4.41 -9.19
N TYR A 60 4.87 3.15 -8.92
CA TYR A 60 6.16 2.67 -8.48
C TYR A 60 6.43 1.20 -8.82
N GLN A 61 7.70 0.83 -8.72
CA GLN A 61 8.19 -0.54 -8.71
C GLN A 61 9.06 -0.78 -7.48
N VAL A 62 9.00 -1.98 -6.90
CA VAL A 62 9.83 -2.41 -5.78
C VAL A 62 10.02 -3.92 -5.81
N ASP A 63 11.21 -4.39 -5.45
CA ASP A 63 11.46 -5.81 -5.21
C ASP A 63 11.28 -6.09 -3.71
N VAL A 64 10.44 -7.06 -3.37
CA VAL A 64 10.17 -7.51 -2.00
C VAL A 64 10.60 -8.97 -1.83
N GLU A 65 11.08 -9.31 -0.64
CA GLU A 65 11.39 -10.69 -0.28
C GLU A 65 10.15 -11.34 0.37
N LEU A 66 9.67 -12.43 -0.21
CA LEU A 66 8.62 -13.27 0.35
C LEU A 66 9.27 -14.40 1.15
N TYR A 67 8.92 -14.51 2.42
CA TYR A 67 9.49 -15.52 3.31
C TYR A 67 8.38 -16.42 3.89
N PRO A 68 8.18 -17.63 3.32
CA PRO A 68 7.24 -18.61 3.85
C PRO A 68 7.80 -19.26 5.13
N VAL A 69 6.93 -19.45 6.12
CA VAL A 69 7.25 -20.06 7.41
C VAL A 69 6.15 -21.06 7.78
N ALA A 70 6.53 -22.32 7.98
CA ALA A 70 5.64 -23.33 8.52
C ALA A 70 5.52 -23.24 10.05
N ASP A 71 4.53 -23.91 10.62
CA ASP A 71 4.36 -23.96 12.07
C ASP A 71 5.53 -24.65 12.79
N SER A 72 6.24 -25.54 12.10
CA SER A 72 7.45 -26.23 12.60
C SER A 72 8.71 -25.37 12.60
N ASP A 73 8.71 -24.25 11.89
CA ASP A 73 9.93 -23.52 11.58
C ASP A 73 10.20 -22.41 12.60
N THR A 74 11.48 -22.10 12.80
CA THR A 74 11.91 -21.00 13.66
C THR A 74 12.31 -19.79 12.80
N LEU A 75 11.81 -18.61 13.18
CA LEU A 75 12.12 -17.39 12.45
C LEU A 75 13.52 -16.87 12.84
N PRO A 76 14.43 -16.63 11.88
CA PRO A 76 15.71 -16.00 12.19
C PRO A 76 15.51 -14.57 12.71
N PRO A 77 16.22 -14.15 13.78
CA PRO A 77 16.08 -12.80 14.35
C PRO A 77 16.35 -11.67 13.35
N SER A 78 17.26 -11.88 12.40
CA SER A 78 17.66 -10.90 11.38
C SER A 78 16.53 -10.51 10.41
N LEU A 79 15.45 -11.29 10.33
CA LEU A 79 14.31 -10.97 9.47
C LEU A 79 13.40 -9.88 10.05
N THR A 80 13.43 -9.72 11.37
CA THR A 80 12.49 -8.87 12.09
C THR A 80 12.66 -7.38 11.77
N GLU A 81 13.89 -6.93 11.46
CA GLU A 81 14.19 -5.53 11.15
C GLU A 81 13.69 -5.08 9.77
N ARG A 82 13.47 -6.04 8.87
CA ARG A 82 13.06 -5.84 7.47
C ARG A 82 11.58 -6.09 7.24
N LEU A 83 10.88 -6.60 8.26
CA LEU A 83 9.48 -6.99 8.19
C LEU A 83 8.58 -5.76 7.97
N GLU A 84 7.93 -5.70 6.80
CA GLU A 84 6.98 -4.65 6.46
C GLU A 84 5.55 -5.17 6.31
N ALA A 85 5.39 -6.45 5.97
CA ALA A 85 4.10 -7.10 5.87
C ALA A 85 4.10 -8.48 6.53
N HIS A 86 2.99 -8.83 7.19
CA HIS A 86 2.79 -10.16 7.73
C HIS A 86 1.42 -10.71 7.30
N ILE A 87 1.45 -11.86 6.63
CA ILE A 87 0.28 -12.59 6.18
C ILE A 87 0.20 -13.89 6.99
N ILE A 88 -0.91 -14.11 7.67
CA ILE A 88 -1.22 -15.37 8.34
C ILE A 88 -2.26 -16.08 7.50
N TYR A 89 -1.91 -17.26 7.00
CA TYR A 89 -2.82 -18.10 6.24
C TYR A 89 -3.41 -19.17 7.13
N ILE A 90 -4.74 -19.36 7.10
CA ILE A 90 -5.50 -20.39 7.81
C ILE A 90 -6.14 -21.28 6.75
N THR A 91 -5.81 -22.57 6.73
CA THR A 91 -6.35 -23.53 5.75
C THR A 91 -7.77 -23.96 6.11
N ASP A 92 -8.49 -24.59 5.16
CA ASP A 92 -9.85 -25.12 5.38
C ASP A 92 -9.89 -26.10 6.58
N ASP A 93 -8.84 -26.90 6.77
CA ASP A 93 -8.72 -27.87 7.88
C ASP A 93 -8.53 -27.20 9.25
N GLU A 94 -8.03 -25.96 9.26
CA GLU A 94 -7.83 -25.15 10.46
C GLU A 94 -9.01 -24.18 10.71
N GLU A 95 -9.91 -24.07 9.72
CA GLU A 95 -11.03 -23.15 9.73
C GLU A 95 -12.12 -23.67 10.69
N GLY A 96 -12.37 -22.91 11.77
CA GLY A 96 -13.25 -23.32 12.87
C GLY A 96 -12.85 -22.61 14.18
N ASP A 97 -13.06 -23.29 15.31
CA ASP A 97 -12.71 -22.74 16.63
C ASP A 97 -11.19 -22.59 16.84
N LEU A 98 -10.40 -23.41 16.15
CA LEU A 98 -8.94 -23.42 16.28
C LEU A 98 -8.25 -22.33 15.43
N GLY A 99 -8.90 -21.79 14.39
CA GLY A 99 -8.27 -20.82 13.49
C GLY A 99 -7.76 -19.57 14.20
N ALA A 100 -8.50 -19.08 15.20
CA ALA A 100 -8.07 -17.94 16.02
C ALA A 100 -6.87 -18.28 16.92
N GLU A 101 -6.81 -19.51 17.44
CA GLU A 101 -5.68 -20.00 18.25
C GLU A 101 -4.42 -20.17 17.39
N ARG A 102 -4.56 -20.74 16.19
CA ARG A 102 -3.47 -20.87 15.21
C ARG A 102 -2.93 -19.51 14.78
N ALA A 103 -3.82 -18.55 14.53
CA ALA A 103 -3.43 -17.19 14.22
C ALA A 103 -2.66 -16.54 15.38
N GLU A 104 -3.10 -16.75 16.63
CA GLU A 104 -2.39 -16.25 17.81
C GLU A 104 -1.00 -16.88 17.96
N GLN A 105 -0.87 -18.19 17.74
CA GLN A 105 0.42 -18.89 17.76
C GLN A 105 1.38 -18.35 16.68
N ARG A 106 0.90 -18.21 15.43
CA ARG A 106 1.66 -17.65 14.29
C ARG A 106 2.09 -16.21 14.56
N TRP A 107 1.18 -15.38 15.08
CA TRP A 107 1.48 -14.01 15.49
C TRP A 107 2.55 -13.95 16.59
N ALA A 108 2.44 -14.79 17.61
CA ALA A 108 3.39 -14.83 18.72
C ALA A 108 4.81 -15.24 18.25
N ARG A 109 4.91 -16.22 17.33
CA ARG A 109 6.21 -16.65 16.77
C ARG A 109 6.88 -15.58 15.92
N ALA A 110 6.10 -14.81 15.16
CA ALA A 110 6.62 -13.69 14.38
C ALA A 110 7.11 -12.52 15.26
N GLY A 111 6.72 -12.50 16.54
CA GLY A 111 7.31 -11.65 17.56
C GLY A 111 6.91 -10.17 17.47
N ALA A 112 7.60 -9.33 18.25
CA ALA A 112 7.26 -7.92 18.41
C ALA A 112 7.36 -7.10 17.11
N ALA A 113 8.20 -7.52 16.16
CA ALA A 113 8.41 -6.81 14.90
C ALA A 113 7.17 -6.75 14.00
N VAL A 114 6.24 -7.71 14.13
CA VAL A 114 4.93 -7.66 13.47
C VAL A 114 4.16 -6.41 13.91
N GLY A 115 4.38 -5.93 15.12
CA GLY A 115 3.79 -4.69 15.63
C GLY A 115 4.20 -3.44 14.85
N ALA A 116 5.28 -3.50 14.07
CA ALA A 116 5.74 -2.44 13.17
C ALA A 116 5.37 -2.67 11.69
N ALA A 117 4.91 -3.88 11.32
CA ALA A 117 4.47 -4.18 9.96
C ALA A 117 3.29 -3.27 9.56
N GLY A 118 3.40 -2.64 8.38
CA GLY A 118 2.39 -1.75 7.82
C GLY A 118 1.19 -2.49 7.25
N VAL A 119 1.41 -3.70 6.72
CA VAL A 119 0.35 -4.57 6.20
C VAL A 119 0.23 -5.83 7.07
N ARG A 120 -0.99 -6.16 7.50
CA ARG A 120 -1.29 -7.32 8.34
C ARG A 120 -2.56 -7.99 7.86
N LEU A 121 -2.43 -9.17 7.26
CA LEU A 121 -3.55 -9.87 6.64
C LEU A 121 -3.75 -11.23 7.33
N ALA A 122 -4.99 -11.53 7.69
CA ALA A 122 -5.41 -12.85 8.17
C ALA A 122 -6.25 -13.49 7.07
N VAL A 123 -5.60 -14.34 6.27
CA VAL A 123 -6.16 -14.96 5.08
C VAL A 123 -6.76 -16.31 5.45
N ALA A 124 -8.05 -16.51 5.18
CA ALA A 124 -8.74 -17.78 5.36
C ALA A 124 -8.99 -18.44 3.99
N ALA A 125 -8.76 -19.75 3.89
CA ALA A 125 -8.96 -20.52 2.66
C ALA A 125 -10.43 -20.59 2.21
N GLY A 126 -11.37 -20.58 3.16
CA GLY A 126 -12.80 -20.62 2.88
C GLY A 126 -13.38 -19.32 2.33
N ALA A 127 -14.71 -19.35 2.18
CA ALA A 127 -15.47 -18.24 1.63
C ALA A 127 -15.69 -17.09 2.63
N ARG A 128 -15.49 -17.36 3.91
CA ARG A 128 -15.69 -16.36 4.97
C ARG A 128 -14.88 -16.76 6.20
N ALA A 129 -14.03 -15.84 6.67
CA ALA A 129 -13.33 -16.03 7.92
C ALA A 129 -14.29 -16.31 9.09
N ALA A 130 -14.01 -17.38 9.83
CA ALA A 130 -14.76 -17.75 11.03
C ALA A 130 -14.90 -16.56 12.01
N PRO A 131 -16.03 -16.38 12.72
CA PRO A 131 -16.25 -15.24 13.62
C PRO A 131 -15.15 -15.06 14.68
N ALA A 132 -14.61 -16.17 15.19
CA ALA A 132 -13.49 -16.16 16.13
C ALA A 132 -12.22 -15.57 15.51
N LEU A 133 -11.87 -16.00 14.29
CA LEU A 133 -10.73 -15.47 13.54
C LEU A 133 -10.91 -13.99 13.21
N ALA A 134 -12.12 -13.58 12.80
CA ALA A 134 -12.42 -12.18 12.52
C ALA A 134 -12.34 -11.29 13.79
N ALA A 135 -12.79 -11.80 14.94
CA ALA A 135 -12.63 -11.11 16.23
C ALA A 135 -11.16 -11.00 16.64
N TRP A 136 -10.40 -12.08 16.47
CA TRP A 136 -8.96 -12.10 16.69
C TRP A 136 -8.24 -11.08 15.80
N ALA A 137 -8.56 -11.06 14.51
CA ALA A 137 -7.95 -10.17 13.54
C ALA A 137 -8.16 -8.70 13.92
N ARG A 138 -9.39 -8.31 14.26
CA ARG A 138 -9.68 -6.95 14.77
C ARG A 138 -8.87 -6.59 15.99
N ARG A 139 -8.75 -7.50 16.98
CA ARG A 139 -7.96 -7.28 18.20
C ARG A 139 -6.48 -7.05 17.89
N ARG A 140 -5.92 -7.80 16.95
CA ARG A 140 -4.50 -7.74 16.54
C ARG A 140 -4.22 -6.73 15.42
N ARG A 141 -5.27 -6.02 14.93
CA ARG A 141 -5.23 -5.10 13.79
C ARG A 141 -4.79 -5.76 12.48
N TYR A 142 -5.29 -6.97 12.27
CA TYR A 142 -5.23 -7.67 11.01
C TYR A 142 -6.51 -7.41 10.22
N GLU A 143 -6.37 -7.30 8.92
CA GLU A 143 -7.49 -7.34 7.99
C GLU A 143 -7.83 -8.80 7.67
N PRO A 144 -9.06 -9.27 7.96
CA PRO A 144 -9.50 -10.60 7.56
C PRO A 144 -9.79 -10.61 6.05
N VAL A 145 -9.22 -11.59 5.33
CA VAL A 145 -9.41 -11.78 3.89
C VAL A 145 -9.86 -13.23 3.66
N ALA A 146 -10.97 -13.42 2.97
CA ALA A 146 -11.41 -14.75 2.51
C ALA A 146 -10.87 -14.99 1.09
N LEU A 147 -10.26 -16.15 0.82
CA LEU A 147 -9.72 -16.47 -0.51
C LEU A 147 -10.82 -16.84 -1.51
N ARG A 148 -11.92 -17.41 -1.04
CA ARG A 148 -13.05 -17.80 -1.91
C ARG A 148 -14.19 -16.80 -1.76
N GLU A 149 -14.97 -16.66 -2.82
CA GLU A 149 -16.20 -15.87 -2.78
C GLU A 149 -17.31 -16.67 -2.10
N ALA A 150 -18.14 -15.99 -1.31
CA ALA A 150 -19.34 -16.60 -0.76
C ALA A 150 -20.38 -16.74 -1.86
N ALA A 151 -20.87 -17.97 -2.10
CA ALA A 151 -21.90 -18.20 -3.10
C ALA A 151 -23.18 -17.44 -2.73
N GLY A 152 -23.61 -16.52 -3.62
CA GLY A 152 -24.89 -15.83 -3.54
C GLY A 152 -24.87 -14.44 -2.87
N ASP A 153 -23.69 -13.83 -2.71
CA ASP A 153 -23.58 -12.46 -2.19
C ASP A 153 -23.26 -11.47 -3.34
N ASP A 154 -24.21 -11.29 -4.27
CA ASP A 154 -24.13 -10.30 -5.36
C ASP A 154 -24.05 -8.84 -4.83
N ASP A 155 -24.36 -8.63 -3.54
CA ASP A 155 -24.32 -7.34 -2.83
C ASP A 155 -23.06 -7.17 -1.95
N ALA A 156 -22.21 -8.20 -1.83
CA ALA A 156 -20.91 -8.03 -1.19
C ALA A 156 -20.03 -7.21 -2.13
N ARG A 157 -19.95 -5.89 -1.87
CA ARG A 157 -19.00 -4.93 -2.48
C ARG A 157 -17.90 -5.65 -3.26
N ALA A 158 -17.92 -5.51 -4.59
CA ALA A 158 -17.03 -6.16 -5.56
C ALA A 158 -15.51 -5.99 -5.32
N ASP A 159 -15.10 -5.38 -4.21
CA ASP A 159 -13.75 -4.92 -3.89
C ASP A 159 -13.01 -5.75 -2.83
N ALA A 160 -13.59 -6.80 -2.23
CA ALA A 160 -13.17 -7.22 -0.88
C ALA A 160 -12.75 -8.69 -0.65
N CYS A 161 -12.64 -9.53 -1.67
CA CYS A 161 -12.30 -10.94 -1.47
C CYS A 161 -11.20 -11.45 -2.41
N GLY A 162 -10.68 -12.64 -2.11
CA GLY A 162 -9.69 -13.34 -2.90
C GLY A 162 -8.25 -12.88 -2.72
N ALA A 163 -7.35 -13.57 -3.43
CA ALA A 163 -5.96 -13.18 -3.54
C ALA A 163 -5.78 -11.76 -4.12
N GLU A 164 -6.73 -11.27 -4.91
CA GLU A 164 -6.73 -9.90 -5.44
C GLU A 164 -6.86 -8.86 -4.32
N ARG A 165 -7.65 -9.11 -3.27
CA ARG A 165 -7.71 -8.19 -2.13
C ARG A 165 -6.38 -8.15 -1.37
N ALA A 166 -5.75 -9.30 -1.15
CA ALA A 166 -4.43 -9.36 -0.52
C ALA A 166 -3.38 -8.63 -1.37
N ARG A 167 -3.40 -8.82 -2.69
CA ARG A 167 -2.55 -8.11 -3.63
C ARG A 167 -2.79 -6.61 -3.60
N ALA A 168 -4.04 -6.15 -3.61
CA ALA A 168 -4.38 -4.74 -3.54
C ALA A 168 -3.82 -4.07 -2.28
N ALA A 169 -3.92 -4.74 -1.12
CA ALA A 169 -3.32 -4.26 0.13
C ALA A 169 -1.79 -4.12 0.02
N LEU A 170 -1.11 -5.08 -0.59
CA LEU A 170 0.34 -5.04 -0.81
C LEU A 170 0.76 -3.99 -1.86
N HIS A 171 -0.05 -3.78 -2.90
CA HIS A 171 0.16 -2.74 -3.93
C HIS A 171 -0.17 -1.33 -3.47
N ALA A 172 -0.90 -1.17 -2.36
CA ALA A 172 -1.19 0.13 -1.74
C ALA A 172 -0.14 0.52 -0.67
N HIS A 173 0.67 -0.44 -0.21
CA HIS A 173 1.67 -0.19 0.82
C HIS A 173 2.87 0.61 0.29
N THR A 174 3.39 1.53 1.11
CA THR A 174 4.54 2.35 0.76
C THR A 174 5.82 1.65 1.21
N TRP A 175 6.40 0.83 0.33
CA TRP A 175 7.58 0.01 0.60
C TRP A 175 8.88 0.81 0.73
N ARG A 176 9.78 0.40 1.62
CA ARG A 176 11.16 0.91 1.62
C ARG A 176 11.85 0.53 0.31
N GLY A 177 12.60 1.47 -0.26
CA GLY A 177 13.33 1.25 -1.51
C GLY A 177 12.46 1.25 -2.76
N LEU A 178 11.20 1.68 -2.69
CA LEU A 178 10.37 1.86 -3.88
C LEU A 178 11.02 2.86 -4.84
N ARG A 179 10.92 2.58 -6.14
CA ARG A 179 11.34 3.47 -7.22
C ARG A 179 10.09 3.95 -7.94
N ARG A 180 9.84 5.26 -7.97
CA ARG A 180 8.73 5.81 -8.73
C ARG A 180 8.92 5.51 -10.22
N ILE A 181 7.85 5.10 -10.87
CA ILE A 181 7.82 5.03 -12.32
C ILE A 181 7.43 6.43 -12.75
N ASP A 182 8.40 7.17 -13.29
CA ASP A 182 8.11 8.44 -13.94
C ASP A 182 7.34 8.10 -15.22
N ALA A 183 6.02 8.09 -15.13
CA ALA A 183 5.20 8.15 -16.33
C ALA A 183 5.47 9.53 -16.96
N PRO A 184 5.68 9.64 -18.29
CA PRO A 184 5.65 10.94 -18.94
C PRO A 184 4.35 11.62 -18.52
N ALA A 185 4.44 12.90 -18.13
CA ALA A 185 3.31 13.69 -17.65
C ALA A 185 2.12 13.44 -18.59
N ARG A 186 1.12 12.70 -18.11
CA ARG A 186 -0.14 12.57 -18.84
C ARG A 186 -0.68 13.99 -18.89
N SER A 187 -0.74 14.55 -20.09
CA SER A 187 -1.51 15.74 -20.39
C SER A 187 -2.89 15.55 -19.77
N PHE A 188 -3.16 16.34 -18.73
CA PHE A 188 -4.49 16.43 -18.16
C PHE A 188 -5.35 17.11 -19.23
N LEU A 189 -6.18 16.33 -19.92
CA LEU A 189 -7.30 16.94 -20.64
C LEU A 189 -8.22 17.57 -19.59
N PRO A 190 -8.59 18.86 -19.73
CA PRO A 190 -9.56 19.48 -18.84
C PRO A 190 -10.88 18.69 -18.90
N LEU A 191 -11.40 18.29 -17.75
CA LEU A 191 -12.77 17.83 -17.64
C LEU A 191 -13.68 19.03 -17.88
N ASP A 192 -14.33 19.06 -19.04
CA ASP A 192 -15.35 20.03 -19.39
C ASP A 192 -16.56 19.86 -18.44
N PRO A 193 -16.94 20.88 -17.63
CA PRO A 193 -17.99 20.74 -16.63
C PRO A 193 -19.43 20.79 -17.20
N SER A 194 -19.63 20.64 -18.52
CA SER A 194 -20.96 20.61 -19.13
C SER A 194 -21.18 19.38 -20.02
N GLY A 195 -21.62 18.26 -19.42
CA GLY A 195 -21.92 17.06 -20.21
C GLY A 195 -22.17 15.79 -19.42
N ALA A 196 -22.81 15.86 -18.25
CA ALA A 196 -23.28 14.66 -17.56
C ALA A 196 -24.57 14.16 -18.23
N THR A 197 -24.43 13.50 -19.38
CA THR A 197 -25.42 12.54 -19.86
C THR A 197 -24.71 11.29 -20.35
N SER A 198 -24.99 10.19 -19.66
CA SER A 198 -24.65 8.82 -20.02
C SER A 198 -24.91 8.51 -21.49
N SER A 199 -23.88 8.04 -22.21
CA SER A 199 -23.98 6.98 -23.22
C SER A 199 -22.56 6.59 -23.66
N ASP A 200 -22.27 5.29 -23.65
CA ASP A 200 -21.21 4.69 -24.46
C ASP A 200 -21.37 5.14 -25.92
N GLU A 201 -20.29 5.61 -26.54
CA GLU A 201 -19.95 5.33 -27.94
C GLU A 201 -18.55 5.91 -28.27
N GLU A 202 -17.75 5.08 -28.94
CA GLU A 202 -16.38 5.36 -29.38
C GLU A 202 -16.32 6.58 -30.31
N TYR A 203 -15.39 7.51 -30.06
CA TYR A 203 -15.08 8.57 -31.01
C TYR A 203 -13.56 8.84 -31.06
N GLU A 204 -12.94 8.41 -32.17
CA GLU A 204 -11.62 8.88 -32.58
C GLU A 204 -11.77 10.28 -33.20
N GLY A 205 -11.28 11.30 -32.51
CA GLY A 205 -11.23 12.67 -32.99
C GLY A 205 -9.80 13.19 -33.04
N GLU A 206 -9.25 13.24 -34.25
CA GLU A 206 -8.10 14.04 -34.65
C GLU A 206 -8.41 15.52 -34.39
N TRP A 207 -7.56 16.22 -33.63
CA TRP A 207 -7.68 17.67 -33.40
C TRP A 207 -6.36 18.38 -33.68
N ASP A 208 -6.38 19.12 -34.78
CA ASP A 208 -5.45 20.18 -35.15
C ASP A 208 -5.62 21.41 -34.25
N GLY A 209 -4.52 22.13 -34.02
CA GLY A 209 -4.50 23.60 -34.05
C GLY A 209 -4.65 24.39 -32.74
N GLU A 210 -3.52 24.97 -32.32
CA GLU A 210 -3.38 26.32 -31.73
C GLU A 210 -4.16 26.70 -30.45
N GLU A 211 -3.45 26.82 -29.32
CA GLU A 211 -3.39 28.08 -28.53
C GLU A 211 -2.30 27.99 -27.45
N GLY A 212 -1.13 28.60 -27.73
CA GLY A 212 -0.06 28.79 -26.77
C GLY A 212 -0.28 30.08 -25.99
N GLY A 213 -0.69 29.99 -24.72
CA GLY A 213 -0.81 31.16 -23.86
C GLY A 213 -1.24 30.90 -22.40
N GLU A 214 -1.95 29.80 -22.12
CA GLU A 214 -2.53 29.58 -20.78
C GLU A 214 -1.61 28.84 -19.79
N TRP A 215 -0.58 28.15 -20.29
CA TRP A 215 0.32 27.32 -19.48
C TRP A 215 1.16 28.09 -18.46
N GLU A 216 1.56 29.33 -18.77
CA GLU A 216 2.38 30.15 -17.85
C GLU A 216 1.59 30.59 -16.62
N VAL A 217 0.29 30.87 -16.77
CA VAL A 217 -0.59 31.29 -15.68
C VAL A 217 -0.87 30.13 -14.71
N GLU A 218 -0.94 28.90 -15.22
CA GLU A 218 -1.14 27.70 -14.39
C GLU A 218 0.11 27.32 -13.60
N VAL A 219 1.30 27.44 -14.20
CA VAL A 219 2.58 27.21 -13.50
C VAL A 219 2.78 28.24 -12.39
N GLU A 220 2.50 29.51 -12.64
CA GLU A 220 2.60 30.57 -11.62
C GLU A 220 1.63 30.33 -10.45
N ARG A 221 0.42 29.82 -10.72
CA ARG A 221 -0.53 29.40 -9.68
C ARG A 221 -0.03 28.20 -8.86
N ALA A 222 0.58 27.22 -9.51
CA ALA A 222 1.12 26.03 -8.85
C ALA A 222 2.33 26.37 -7.96
N GLU A 223 3.20 27.27 -8.40
CA GLU A 223 4.34 27.76 -7.62
C GLU A 223 3.90 28.58 -6.40
N ALA A 224 2.94 29.50 -6.58
CA ALA A 224 2.34 30.25 -5.48
C ALA A 224 1.66 29.34 -4.44
N PHE A 225 1.05 28.25 -4.89
CA PHE A 225 0.44 27.24 -4.02
C PHE A 225 1.49 26.43 -3.23
N ALA A 226 2.58 26.02 -3.88
CA ALA A 226 3.68 25.31 -3.25
C ALA A 226 4.40 26.18 -2.19
N GLU A 227 4.60 27.47 -2.48
CA GLU A 227 5.16 28.43 -1.52
C GLU A 227 4.24 28.61 -0.29
N ALA A 228 2.93 28.73 -0.51
CA ALA A 228 1.95 28.84 0.57
C ALA A 228 1.93 27.60 1.49
N LEU A 229 2.12 26.38 0.93
CA LEU A 229 2.22 25.15 1.71
C LEU A 229 3.57 24.99 2.43
N GLY A 230 4.67 25.40 1.79
CA GLY A 230 6.00 25.45 2.43
C GLY A 230 6.03 26.36 3.65
N ALA A 231 5.38 27.53 3.56
CA ALA A 231 5.18 28.44 4.68
C ALA A 231 4.33 27.83 5.81
N LEU A 232 3.40 26.91 5.49
CA LEU A 232 2.56 26.20 6.45
C LEU A 232 3.35 25.17 7.27
N GLY A 233 4.25 24.43 6.61
CA GLY A 233 5.13 23.43 7.23
C GLY A 233 6.09 24.04 8.26
N GLY A 234 6.68 25.19 7.94
CA GLY A 234 7.53 25.95 8.87
C GLY A 234 6.74 26.65 9.99
N ALA A 235 5.49 27.06 9.74
CA ALA A 235 4.70 27.84 10.70
C ALA A 235 4.05 27.00 11.83
N ARG A 236 3.93 25.67 11.68
CA ARG A 236 3.26 24.81 12.68
C ARG A 236 3.98 24.80 14.04
N ALA A 237 5.31 24.82 14.02
CA ALA A 237 6.13 24.85 15.23
C ALA A 237 6.09 26.22 15.95
N ALA A 238 5.97 27.32 15.19
CA ALA A 238 5.88 28.68 15.72
C ALA A 238 4.46 29.05 16.19
N ALA A 239 3.42 28.57 15.50
CA ALA A 239 2.03 28.89 15.80
C ALA A 239 1.52 28.25 17.10
N ALA A 240 2.10 27.13 17.55
CA ALA A 240 1.71 26.48 18.81
C ALA A 240 2.00 27.34 20.06
N ARG A 241 2.87 28.36 19.94
CA ARG A 241 3.27 29.26 21.03
C ARG A 241 2.47 30.58 21.08
N LEU A 242 1.53 30.79 20.15
CA LEU A 242 0.75 32.03 20.07
C LEU A 242 -0.57 31.95 20.85
N PRO A 243 -1.06 33.07 21.43
CA PRO A 243 -2.38 33.16 22.04
C PRO A 243 -3.50 32.75 21.08
N ALA A 244 -4.60 32.19 21.61
CA ALA A 244 -5.68 31.59 20.82
C ALA A 244 -6.31 32.55 19.78
N ALA A 245 -6.46 33.84 20.11
CA ALA A 245 -7.01 34.84 19.20
C ALA A 245 -6.08 35.11 17.99
N GLU A 246 -4.77 35.11 18.21
CA GLU A 246 -3.74 35.30 17.17
C GLU A 246 -3.69 34.09 16.23
N ARG A 247 -3.79 32.88 16.79
CA ARG A 247 -3.86 31.63 16.04
C ARG A 247 -5.09 31.59 15.13
N ARG A 248 -6.24 32.02 15.64
CA ARG A 248 -7.48 32.10 14.88
C ARG A 248 -7.37 33.08 13.70
N ARG A 249 -6.92 34.32 13.95
CA ARG A 249 -6.71 35.31 12.88
C ARG A 249 -5.73 34.83 11.80
N ARG A 250 -4.69 34.09 12.21
CA ARG A 250 -3.72 33.52 11.27
C ARG A 250 -4.34 32.39 10.43
N ALA A 251 -5.11 31.51 11.04
CA ALA A 251 -5.84 30.45 10.33
C ALA A 251 -6.83 31.05 9.32
N GLU A 252 -7.59 32.07 9.71
CA GLU A 252 -8.54 32.77 8.83
C GLU A 252 -7.83 33.42 7.63
N ARG A 253 -6.64 34.01 7.81
CA ARG A 253 -5.83 34.53 6.70
C ARG A 253 -5.34 33.44 5.75
N LEU A 254 -4.91 32.30 6.27
CA LEU A 254 -4.44 31.16 5.47
C LEU A 254 -5.56 30.54 4.65
N VAL A 255 -6.73 30.34 5.27
CA VAL A 255 -7.91 29.83 4.58
C VAL A 255 -8.38 30.80 3.49
N ARG A 256 -8.37 32.11 3.75
CA ARG A 256 -8.67 33.13 2.72
C ARG A 256 -7.68 33.11 1.57
N ALA A 257 -6.39 32.98 1.83
CA ALA A 257 -5.37 32.88 0.80
C ALA A 257 -5.54 31.60 -0.04
N PHE A 258 -5.85 30.48 0.62
CA PHE A 258 -6.11 29.20 -0.02
C PHE A 258 -7.35 29.25 -0.93
N CYS A 259 -8.47 29.81 -0.44
CA CYS A 259 -9.68 29.92 -1.27
C CYS A 259 -9.48 30.87 -2.46
N ARG A 260 -8.74 31.98 -2.29
CA ARG A 260 -8.36 32.84 -3.41
C ARG A 260 -7.49 32.11 -4.45
N ALA A 261 -6.54 31.28 -4.01
CA ALA A 261 -5.72 30.48 -4.92
C ALA A 261 -6.55 29.44 -5.70
N LEU A 262 -7.67 28.97 -5.12
CA LEU A 262 -8.63 28.09 -5.78
C LEU A 262 -9.70 28.83 -6.61
N GLY A 263 -9.64 30.15 -6.70
CA GLY A 263 -10.64 30.95 -7.42
C GLY A 263 -12.00 31.06 -6.72
N ALA A 264 -12.10 30.69 -5.44
CA ALA A 264 -13.32 30.79 -4.64
C ALA A 264 -13.26 31.98 -3.67
N ASP A 265 -14.32 32.80 -3.61
CA ASP A 265 -14.43 33.87 -2.61
C ASP A 265 -15.17 33.39 -1.36
N LEU A 266 -14.52 33.53 -0.20
CA LEU A 266 -15.01 33.05 1.09
C LEU A 266 -16.30 33.74 1.56
N HIS A 267 -16.63 34.89 0.97
CA HIS A 267 -17.84 35.66 1.26
C HIS A 267 -19.07 35.21 0.46
N ALA A 268 -18.92 34.26 -0.48
CA ALA A 268 -20.00 33.67 -1.25
C ALA A 268 -20.41 32.26 -0.76
N LEU A 269 -19.88 31.83 0.40
CA LEU A 269 -20.22 30.58 1.10
C LEU A 269 -20.98 30.85 2.40
#